data_AF-A0AAV7H9S0-F1
#
_entry.id   AF-A0AAV7H9S0-F1
#
_cell.length_a   1.000
_cell.length_b   1.000
_cell.length_c   1.000
_cell.angle_alpha   90.00
_cell.angle_beta   90.00
_cell.angle_gamma   90.00
#
_symmetry.space_group_name_H-M   'P 1'
#
loop_
_entity.id
_entity.type
_entity.pdbx_description
1 polymer ?
#
loop_
_entity_poly.entity_id
_entity_poly.type
_entity_poly.pdbx_seq_one_letter_code
_entity_poly.pdbx_strand_id
1 'polypeptide(L)'
;METPKALTSYPVSFHIIFFNGIKEVDVGNILMSPSISFKIFKRLISLKLGIPARQILTYLVRQNNATSSMEIRRKVQINELSDFAVIIKERGCFILAVLKRFPMKCWNVGVPVAIGLRHWNFESRLDFMQRQREMYPMLDACTSLAPKAMKTVTSSELVDAAEKSVVCKECISAQEEGRTMDFHCCVYDEITVGFRTTAGPIQRPSKHQHEDFDLVIVISKLKDIIKQLRASNLTMVAMANEKSGLIYELMQKFTLKNNKVPQIEMETPKALTSYSTSFPVIFFNGIKEVDVGNILISQSISYKIFKRLISLKLGIPARQILTYLVCRNNATSSLGICRKVQINKLSDFAVIVKERGCFILVVLKRFPTKYWNVDVPIAIIRTLELPEPPILQANAKGAYTVTSSKMVDATVKSVVCKECIFANEGRTVDFHCCVYDKITLGFRTTAGPIQRPSK
;
A
#
# COMPACT_ATOMS: atom_id res chain seq x y z
N MET A 1 -42.20 46.06 9.92
CA MET A 1 -41.21 45.02 9.59
C MET A 1 -40.43 44.74 10.85
N GLU A 2 -40.76 43.68 11.57
CA GLU A 2 -40.01 43.27 12.76
C GLU A 2 -38.69 42.65 12.32
N THR A 3 -37.58 43.21 12.79
CA THR A 3 -36.25 42.61 12.59
C THR A 3 -36.22 41.26 13.30
N PRO A 4 -35.81 40.16 12.63
CA PRO A 4 -35.77 38.86 13.24
C PRO A 4 -34.80 38.92 14.43
N LYS A 5 -35.34 38.76 15.65
CA LYS A 5 -34.54 38.62 16.87
C LYS A 5 -33.52 37.51 16.63
N ALA A 6 -32.24 37.87 16.61
CA ALA A 6 -31.16 36.92 16.48
C ALA A 6 -31.26 35.92 17.64
N LEU A 7 -31.69 34.68 17.34
CA LEU A 7 -31.65 33.61 18.32
C LEU A 7 -30.18 33.37 18.65
N THR A 8 -29.75 33.89 19.80
CA THR A 8 -28.48 33.52 20.43
C THR A 8 -28.59 32.04 20.80
N SER A 9 -28.14 31.19 19.89
CA SER A 9 -28.19 29.75 20.10
C SER A 9 -27.12 29.36 21.13
N TYR A 10 -27.58 28.91 22.28
CA TYR A 10 -26.73 28.34 23.31
C TYR A 10 -25.98 27.10 22.79
N PRO A 11 -24.76 26.84 23.28
CA PRO A 11 -24.03 25.62 22.96
C PRO A 11 -24.81 24.40 23.48
N VAL A 12 -24.84 23.32 22.69
CA VAL A 12 -25.52 22.07 23.05
C VAL A 12 -24.50 20.97 23.30
N SER A 13 -24.74 20.17 24.33
CA SER A 13 -23.88 19.05 24.69
C SER A 13 -24.25 17.80 23.89
N PHE A 14 -23.28 17.18 23.21
CA PHE A 14 -23.44 15.93 22.47
C PHE A 14 -22.60 14.83 23.09
N HIS A 15 -23.22 13.66 23.28
CA HIS A 15 -22.54 12.45 23.73
C HIS A 15 -21.69 11.86 22.59
N ILE A 16 -20.46 11.43 22.89
CA ILE A 16 -19.55 10.81 21.93
C ILE A 16 -19.32 9.35 22.30
N ILE A 17 -19.58 8.50 21.30
CA ILE A 17 -19.23 7.08 21.35
C ILE A 17 -18.12 6.82 20.33
N PHE A 18 -17.05 6.16 20.75
CA PHE A 18 -15.98 5.70 19.87
C PHE A 18 -16.10 4.22 19.58
N PHE A 19 -16.08 3.84 18.30
CA PHE A 19 -16.04 2.45 17.87
C PHE A 19 -14.66 2.08 17.34
N ASN A 20 -13.97 1.20 18.07
CA ASN A 20 -12.62 0.74 17.72
C ASN A 20 -12.62 -0.41 16.70
N GLY A 21 -13.78 -0.84 16.21
CA GLY A 21 -13.92 -1.99 15.32
C GLY A 21 -14.34 -3.28 16.00
N ILE A 22 -14.39 -3.31 17.34
CA ILE A 22 -14.78 -4.47 18.16
C ILE A 22 -15.85 -4.04 19.16
N LYS A 23 -15.64 -2.93 19.87
CA LYS A 23 -16.54 -2.42 20.91
C LYS A 23 -16.75 -0.91 20.81
N GLU A 24 -17.90 -0.48 21.29
CA GLU A 24 -18.23 0.91 21.55
C GLU A 24 -17.64 1.32 22.91
N VAL A 25 -17.03 2.49 22.97
CA VAL A 25 -16.43 3.08 24.16
C VAL A 25 -17.02 4.47 24.34
N ASP A 26 -17.60 4.73 25.49
CA ASP A 26 -18.06 6.07 25.85
C ASP A 26 -16.85 6.98 26.09
N VAL A 27 -16.82 8.11 25.40
CA VAL A 27 -15.75 9.11 25.47
C VAL A 27 -16.20 10.31 26.33
N GLY A 28 -17.49 10.42 26.62
CA GLY A 28 -18.13 11.56 27.28
C GLY A 28 -18.72 12.56 26.30
N ASN A 29 -18.99 13.77 26.81
CA ASN A 29 -19.71 14.80 26.06
C ASN A 29 -18.78 15.86 25.45
N ILE A 30 -19.22 16.49 24.35
CA ILE A 30 -18.64 17.71 23.80
C ILE A 30 -19.68 18.81 23.69
N LEU A 31 -19.26 20.06 23.89
CA LEU A 31 -20.08 21.23 23.65
C LEU A 31 -19.94 21.69 22.21
N MET A 32 -21.06 21.88 21.52
CA MET A 32 -21.12 22.32 20.13
C MET A 32 -21.90 23.62 20.02
N SER A 33 -21.29 24.61 19.37
CA SER A 33 -21.95 25.86 18.96
C SER A 33 -22.40 25.75 17.50
N PRO A 34 -23.51 26.36 17.06
CA PRO A 34 -23.92 26.34 15.64
C PRO A 34 -22.88 26.92 14.69
N SER A 35 -22.04 27.82 15.18
CA SER A 35 -20.96 28.44 14.41
C SER A 35 -19.66 27.63 14.40
N ILE A 36 -19.63 26.42 14.97
CA ILE A 36 -18.42 25.60 15.00
C ILE A 36 -18.04 25.17 13.57
N SER A 37 -16.78 25.37 13.19
CA SER A 37 -16.29 24.84 11.92
C SER A 37 -15.98 23.34 12.03
N PHE A 38 -16.13 22.61 10.92
CA PHE A 38 -15.84 21.18 10.88
C PHE A 38 -14.41 20.85 11.33
N LYS A 39 -13.44 21.72 11.01
CA LYS A 39 -12.03 21.57 11.42
C LYS A 39 -11.88 21.63 12.94
N ILE A 40 -12.53 22.59 13.60
CA ILE A 40 -12.51 22.73 15.07
C ILE A 40 -13.22 21.55 15.71
N PHE A 41 -14.40 21.19 15.21
CA PHE A 41 -15.16 20.02 15.66
C PHE A 41 -14.32 18.73 15.62
N LYS A 42 -13.68 18.43 14.47
CA LYS A 42 -12.81 17.26 14.34
C LYS A 42 -11.61 17.31 15.27
N ARG A 43 -11.05 18.50 15.50
CA ARG A 43 -9.92 18.69 16.42
C ARG A 43 -10.33 18.41 17.86
N LEU A 44 -11.52 18.82 18.30
CA LEU A 44 -12.05 18.52 19.64
C LEU A 44 -12.20 17.01 19.85
N ILE A 45 -12.77 16.30 18.88
CA ILE A 45 -12.90 14.83 18.95
C ILE A 45 -11.52 14.17 18.95
N SER A 46 -10.61 14.64 18.11
CA SER A 46 -9.23 14.15 18.03
C SER A 46 -8.48 14.29 19.36
N LEU A 47 -8.62 15.45 20.02
CA LEU A 47 -8.07 15.71 21.36
C LEU A 47 -8.66 14.79 22.42
N LYS A 48 -9.98 14.61 22.42
CA LYS A 48 -10.68 13.72 23.37
C LYS A 48 -10.27 12.25 23.20
N LEU A 49 -10.04 11.79 21.98
CA LEU A 49 -9.67 10.41 21.69
C LEU A 49 -8.17 10.14 21.76
N GLY A 50 -7.32 11.16 21.63
CA GLY A 50 -5.90 10.98 21.34
C GLY A 50 -5.68 10.30 20.00
N ILE A 51 -6.52 10.53 18.99
CA ILE A 51 -6.34 9.94 17.66
C ILE A 51 -6.26 11.08 16.65
N PRO A 52 -5.29 11.09 15.70
CA PRO A 52 -5.20 12.14 14.71
C PRO A 52 -6.51 12.36 13.92
N ALA A 53 -6.98 13.60 13.81
CA ALA A 53 -8.26 13.96 13.18
C ALA A 53 -8.47 13.37 11.75
N ARG A 54 -7.38 13.18 10.99
CA ARG A 54 -7.40 12.56 9.65
C ARG A 54 -7.78 11.08 9.65
N GLN A 55 -7.65 10.41 10.79
CA GLN A 55 -7.96 9.00 10.99
C GLN A 55 -9.34 8.77 11.59
N ILE A 56 -10.10 9.82 11.90
CA ILE A 56 -11.42 9.69 12.50
C ILE A 56 -12.49 10.01 11.45
N LEU A 57 -13.46 9.12 11.32
CA LEU A 57 -14.75 9.37 10.67
C LEU A 57 -15.79 9.64 11.74
N THR A 58 -16.67 10.59 11.50
CA THR A 58 -17.69 11.02 12.46
C THR A 58 -19.07 10.85 11.84
N TYR A 59 -19.99 10.27 12.58
CA TYR A 59 -21.37 10.04 12.18
C TYR A 59 -22.32 10.57 13.25
N LEU A 60 -23.44 11.15 12.84
CA LEU A 60 -24.58 11.44 13.70
C LEU A 60 -25.51 10.23 13.71
N VAL A 61 -25.87 9.76 14.91
CA VAL A 61 -26.71 8.58 15.11
C VAL A 61 -27.86 8.94 16.03
N ARG A 62 -29.09 8.59 15.63
CA ARG A 62 -30.31 8.78 16.46
C ARG A 62 -30.43 7.67 17.52
N GLN A 63 -30.65 8.07 18.76
CA GLN A 63 -30.71 7.21 19.95
C GLN A 63 -31.94 6.30 19.99
N ASN A 64 -33.04 6.67 19.32
CA ASN A 64 -34.25 5.82 19.24
C ASN A 64 -33.98 4.46 18.57
N ASN A 65 -32.81 4.28 17.94
CA ASN A 65 -32.37 3.01 17.36
C ASN A 65 -31.20 2.38 18.14
N ALA A 66 -30.88 2.83 19.36
CA ALA A 66 -29.70 2.39 20.10
C ALA A 66 -29.76 0.91 20.53
N THR A 67 -30.95 0.33 20.68
CA THR A 67 -31.13 -1.11 20.95
C THR A 67 -30.83 -1.98 19.72
N SER A 68 -30.85 -1.41 18.51
CA SER A 68 -30.48 -2.14 17.30
C SER A 68 -28.96 -2.26 17.15
N SER A 69 -28.51 -3.42 16.66
CA SER A 69 -27.12 -3.68 16.25
C SER A 69 -26.55 -2.52 15.44
N MET A 70 -25.25 -2.24 15.63
CA MET A 70 -24.51 -1.12 15.03
C MET A 70 -24.62 -1.05 13.50
N GLU A 71 -24.96 -2.16 12.85
CA GLU A 71 -25.09 -2.29 11.39
C GLU A 71 -26.45 -1.78 10.86
N ILE A 72 -27.49 -1.76 11.70
CA ILE A 72 -28.87 -1.39 11.29
C ILE A 72 -29.16 0.10 11.58
N ARG A 73 -28.35 0.75 12.42
CA ARG A 73 -28.56 2.16 12.78
C ARG A 73 -28.36 3.05 11.56
N ARG A 74 -29.33 3.91 11.25
CA ARG A 74 -29.17 4.98 10.25
C ARG A 74 -28.06 5.92 10.72
N LYS A 75 -27.00 6.04 9.92
CA LYS A 75 -25.84 6.89 10.18
C LYS A 75 -25.80 8.01 9.16
N VAL A 76 -25.78 9.25 9.63
CA VAL A 76 -25.53 10.41 8.77
C VAL A 76 -24.08 10.82 8.95
N GLN A 77 -23.29 10.79 7.88
CA GLN A 77 -21.88 11.17 8.00
C GLN A 77 -21.76 12.68 8.22
N ILE A 78 -20.98 13.07 9.24
CA ILE A 78 -20.62 14.47 9.49
C ILE A 78 -19.33 14.76 8.72
N ASN A 79 -19.38 15.72 7.81
CA ASN A 79 -18.28 16.13 6.91
C ASN A 79 -18.16 17.67 6.84
N GLU A 80 -17.27 18.17 5.98
CA GLU A 80 -17.03 19.61 5.79
C GLU A 80 -18.26 20.39 5.28
N LEU A 81 -19.23 19.69 4.69
CA LEU A 81 -20.46 20.28 4.16
C LEU A 81 -21.62 20.23 5.15
N SER A 82 -21.41 19.65 6.34
CA SER A 82 -22.47 19.49 7.33
C SER A 82 -22.75 20.80 8.06
N ASP A 83 -24.01 21.20 8.11
CA ASP A 83 -24.46 22.37 8.86
C ASP A 83 -24.67 22.01 10.34
N PHE A 84 -23.80 22.54 11.20
CA PHE A 84 -23.88 22.30 12.64
C PHE A 84 -25.10 22.98 13.29
N ALA A 85 -25.66 24.02 12.70
CA ALA A 85 -26.91 24.62 13.18
C ALA A 85 -28.09 23.65 13.03
N VAL A 86 -28.09 22.83 11.97
CA VAL A 86 -29.08 21.75 11.79
C VAL A 86 -28.81 20.60 12.74
N ILE A 87 -27.55 20.16 12.85
CA ILE A 87 -27.16 19.04 13.74
C ILE A 87 -27.54 19.35 15.18
N ILE A 88 -27.32 20.57 15.66
CA ILE A 88 -27.60 20.99 17.04
C ILE A 88 -29.11 20.98 17.36
N LYS A 89 -29.97 21.15 16.35
CA LYS A 89 -31.42 21.08 16.53
C LYS A 89 -31.94 19.64 16.66
N GLU A 90 -31.17 18.66 16.19
CA GLU A 90 -31.54 17.25 16.28
C GLU A 90 -31.42 16.75 17.73
N ARG A 91 -32.57 16.39 18.32
CA ARG A 91 -32.65 15.86 19.69
C ARG A 91 -32.48 14.35 19.72
N GLY A 92 -31.95 13.82 20.83
CA GLY A 92 -31.76 12.39 21.01
C GLY A 92 -30.76 11.80 20.01
N CYS A 93 -29.71 12.55 19.67
CA CYS A 93 -28.63 12.09 18.81
C CYS A 93 -27.32 12.03 19.59
N PHE A 94 -26.45 11.11 19.20
CA PHE A 94 -25.07 11.06 19.66
C PHE A 94 -24.11 11.00 18.47
N ILE A 95 -22.85 11.29 18.74
CA ILE A 95 -21.80 11.34 17.74
C ILE A 95 -21.00 10.04 17.83
N LEU A 96 -21.04 9.26 16.76
CA LEU A 96 -20.24 8.06 16.62
C LEU A 96 -18.93 8.38 15.90
N ALA A 97 -17.82 8.30 16.62
CA ALA A 97 -16.47 8.37 16.07
C ALA A 97 -15.96 6.98 15.71
N VAL A 98 -15.56 6.78 14.45
CA VAL A 98 -15.06 5.50 13.93
C VAL A 98 -13.65 5.70 13.40
N LEU A 99 -12.74 4.78 13.74
CA LEU A 99 -11.40 4.81 13.16
C LEU A 99 -11.50 4.47 11.66
N LYS A 100 -11.02 5.39 10.82
CA LYS A 100 -10.82 5.17 9.39
C LYS A 100 -9.79 4.05 9.25
N ARG A 101 -10.26 2.84 8.97
CA ARG A 101 -9.39 1.73 8.58
C ARG A 101 -8.77 2.10 7.24
N PHE A 102 -7.61 2.74 7.27
CA PHE A 102 -6.75 2.76 6.12
C PHE A 102 -6.31 1.31 5.88
N PRO A 103 -6.28 0.83 4.63
CA PRO A 103 -5.56 -0.40 4.31
C PRO A 103 -4.07 -0.14 4.54
N MET A 104 -3.62 -0.24 5.80
CA MET A 104 -2.22 -0.09 6.18
C MET A 104 -1.51 -1.44 6.10
N LYS A 105 -0.35 -1.45 5.44
CA LYS A 105 0.50 -2.63 5.18
C LYS A 105 1.42 -3.01 6.35
N CYS A 106 1.28 -2.41 7.53
CA CYS A 106 2.31 -2.51 8.57
C CYS A 106 1.78 -2.17 9.97
N TRP A 107 0.85 -2.97 10.50
CA TRP A 107 0.69 -3.18 11.95
C TRP A 107 0.77 -4.69 12.19
N ASN A 108 2.00 -5.21 12.18
CA ASN A 108 2.30 -6.56 12.64
C ASN A 108 3.01 -6.42 13.99
N VAL A 109 2.23 -6.26 15.05
CA VAL A 109 2.59 -6.77 16.38
C VAL A 109 1.28 -7.21 17.02
N GLY A 110 1.13 -8.50 17.29
CA GLY A 110 0.04 -9.01 18.09
C GLY A 110 0.21 -8.51 19.53
N VAL A 111 -0.69 -7.62 19.97
CA VAL A 111 -0.89 -7.33 21.39
C VAL A 111 -2.39 -7.39 21.65
N PRO A 112 -2.86 -8.14 22.66
CA PRO A 112 -4.26 -8.14 23.05
C PRO A 112 -4.64 -6.76 23.59
N VAL A 113 -5.71 -6.17 23.04
CA VAL A 113 -6.27 -4.89 23.51
C VAL A 113 -7.07 -5.14 24.79
N ALA A 114 -6.37 -5.30 25.90
CA ALA A 114 -6.90 -5.05 27.24
C ALA A 114 -6.59 -3.60 27.62
N ILE A 115 -7.51 -3.01 28.38
CA ILE A 115 -7.63 -1.58 28.66
C ILE A 115 -6.30 -0.98 29.17
N GLY A 116 -5.74 -0.04 28.41
CA GLY A 116 -4.55 0.71 28.79
C GLY A 116 -4.17 1.75 27.74
N LEU A 117 -4.71 2.96 27.88
CA LEU A 117 -4.26 4.20 27.23
C LEU A 117 -2.84 4.63 27.70
N ARG A 118 -1.92 3.67 27.89
CA ARG A 118 -0.54 3.89 28.36
C ARG A 118 0.54 3.26 27.47
N HIS A 119 0.23 2.93 26.22
CA HIS A 119 1.27 2.51 25.26
C HIS A 119 1.09 3.23 23.93
N TRP A 120 1.20 4.56 24.00
CA TRP A 120 1.82 5.27 22.91
C TRP A 120 3.29 4.86 22.89
N ASN A 121 3.85 4.48 21.73
CA ASN A 121 5.31 4.41 21.68
C ASN A 121 5.83 5.81 22.06
N PHE A 122 6.93 5.83 22.82
CA PHE A 122 7.51 7.07 23.36
C PHE A 122 7.67 8.14 22.26
N GLU A 123 8.00 7.69 21.05
CA GLU A 123 8.19 8.50 19.86
C GLU A 123 6.91 9.19 19.36
N SER A 124 5.76 8.51 19.31
CA SER A 124 4.46 9.11 18.94
C SER A 124 3.93 10.02 20.04
N ARG A 125 4.25 9.73 21.31
CA ARG A 125 3.95 10.61 22.44
C ARG A 125 4.81 11.88 22.38
N LEU A 126 6.10 11.76 22.05
CA LEU A 126 6.99 12.89 21.85
C LEU A 126 6.55 13.73 20.65
N ASP A 127 6.26 13.12 19.50
CA ASP A 127 5.80 13.84 18.30
C ASP A 127 4.45 14.55 18.55
N PHE A 128 3.55 13.94 19.34
CA PHE A 128 2.33 14.61 19.80
C PHE A 128 2.62 15.79 20.74
N MET A 129 3.50 15.62 21.73
CA MET A 129 3.86 16.69 22.67
C MET A 129 4.64 17.83 21.99
N GLN A 130 5.50 17.51 21.02
CA GLN A 130 6.22 18.47 20.19
C GLN A 130 5.24 19.35 19.40
N ARG A 131 4.25 18.73 18.74
CA ARG A 131 3.18 19.45 18.04
C ARG A 131 2.30 20.27 18.97
N GLN A 132 2.02 19.79 20.20
CA GLN A 132 1.30 20.58 21.20
C GLN A 132 2.10 21.82 21.62
N ARG A 133 3.42 21.69 21.80
CA ARG A 133 4.32 22.79 22.17
C ARG A 133 4.42 23.84 21.07
N GLU A 134 4.47 23.39 19.81
CA GLU A 134 4.45 24.26 18.62
C GLU A 134 3.09 24.95 18.41
N MET A 135 2.00 24.39 18.95
CA MET A 135 0.64 24.93 18.81
C MET A 135 0.21 25.90 19.93
N TYR A 136 0.84 25.84 21.10
CA TYR A 136 0.51 26.72 22.23
C TYR A 136 0.54 28.22 21.90
N PRO A 137 1.52 28.73 21.12
CA PRO A 137 1.57 30.15 20.73
C PRO A 137 0.38 30.61 19.87
N MET A 138 -0.26 29.70 19.11
CA MET A 138 -1.42 30.04 18.28
C MET A 138 -2.73 30.06 19.07
N LEU A 139 -2.82 29.40 20.23
CA LEU A 139 -4.04 29.36 21.04
C LEU A 139 -4.17 30.59 21.95
N ASP A 140 -3.03 31.10 22.44
CA ASP A 140 -2.97 32.38 23.17
C ASP A 140 -3.31 33.57 22.28
N ALA A 141 -2.97 33.52 20.99
CA ALA A 141 -3.35 34.56 20.02
C ALA A 141 -4.87 34.61 19.72
N CYS A 142 -5.60 33.51 19.94
CA CYS A 142 -7.06 33.48 19.76
C CYS A 142 -7.86 33.85 21.03
N THR A 143 -7.20 33.91 22.19
CA THR A 143 -7.84 34.25 23.48
C THR A 143 -7.64 35.71 23.88
N SER A 144 -6.85 36.49 23.13
CA SER A 144 -6.57 37.92 23.41
C SER A 144 -7.63 38.91 22.89
N LEU A 145 -8.70 38.46 22.23
CA LEU A 145 -9.85 39.30 21.86
C LEU A 145 -10.96 39.21 22.92
N ALA A 146 -10.65 39.65 24.14
CA ALA A 146 -11.64 40.00 25.16
C ALA A 146 -11.28 41.38 25.73
N PRO A 147 -12.24 42.31 25.86
CA PRO A 147 -11.93 43.68 26.26
C PRO A 147 -11.67 43.72 27.77
N LYS A 148 -10.48 44.16 28.17
CA LYS A 148 -10.21 44.59 29.55
C LYS A 148 -9.61 45.99 29.56
N ALA A 149 -10.32 46.87 30.27
CA ALA A 149 -9.91 48.20 30.65
C ALA A 149 -8.77 48.17 31.68
N MET A 150 -7.93 49.23 31.63
CA MET A 150 -6.98 49.70 32.67
C MET A 150 -5.86 48.71 33.07
N LYS A 151 -4.57 49.05 33.17
CA LYS A 151 -3.85 50.28 33.56
C LYS A 151 -2.43 50.20 33.00
N THR A 152 -1.87 51.34 32.65
CA THR A 152 -0.46 51.59 32.31
C THR A 152 0.47 51.34 33.50
N VAL A 153 1.47 50.47 33.32
CA VAL A 153 2.70 50.47 34.12
C VAL A 153 3.87 50.23 33.16
N THR A 154 4.87 51.08 33.31
CA THR A 154 6.05 51.28 32.48
C THR A 154 7.03 50.11 32.50
N SER A 155 7.54 49.79 31.32
CA SER A 155 8.54 48.76 31.02
C SER A 155 9.96 49.36 30.94
N SER A 156 10.78 49.07 31.93
CA SER A 156 12.24 49.13 31.89
C SER A 156 12.74 48.22 33.01
N GLU A 157 13.76 47.38 32.78
CA GLU A 157 14.39 46.41 33.71
C GLU A 157 13.98 44.92 33.64
N LEU A 158 13.66 44.37 32.46
CA LEU A 158 13.60 42.89 32.29
C LEU A 158 14.20 42.40 30.95
N VAL A 159 15.38 42.91 30.59
CA VAL A 159 16.22 42.31 29.55
C VAL A 159 17.60 42.18 30.17
N ASP A 160 17.96 40.98 30.65
CA ASP A 160 19.39 40.59 30.89
C ASP A 160 19.58 39.13 31.38
N ALA A 161 18.53 38.31 31.51
CA ALA A 161 18.70 36.95 32.07
C ALA A 161 18.31 35.77 31.15
N ALA A 162 17.98 36.00 29.87
CA ALA A 162 17.35 34.97 29.03
C ALA A 162 18.10 34.52 27.75
N GLU A 163 19.34 34.94 27.52
CA GLU A 163 20.16 34.45 26.39
C GLU A 163 21.46 33.79 26.86
N LYS A 164 21.35 32.61 27.46
CA LYS A 164 22.46 31.63 27.43
C LYS A 164 22.03 30.49 26.53
N SER A 165 22.18 30.71 25.23
CA SER A 165 22.03 29.66 24.25
C SER A 165 23.11 28.59 24.46
N VAL A 166 22.74 27.33 24.22
CA VAL A 166 23.61 26.17 24.39
C VAL A 166 24.62 26.16 23.24
N VAL A 167 25.74 26.85 23.41
CA VAL A 167 26.89 26.79 22.50
C VAL A 167 27.65 25.48 22.78
N CYS A 168 28.09 24.77 21.73
CA CYS A 168 28.85 23.53 21.91
C CYS A 168 30.23 23.83 22.53
N LYS A 169 30.80 22.85 23.24
CA LYS A 169 32.09 23.01 23.92
C LYS A 169 33.23 23.38 22.97
N GLU A 170 33.19 22.85 21.75
CA GLU A 170 34.19 23.11 20.71
C GLU A 170 34.17 24.58 20.28
N CYS A 171 32.99 25.18 20.07
CA CYS A 171 32.82 26.61 19.76
C CYS A 171 33.32 27.50 20.89
N ILE A 172 33.05 27.14 22.14
CA ILE A 172 33.51 27.90 23.31
C ILE A 172 35.03 27.87 23.39
N SER A 173 35.66 26.69 23.27
CA SER A 173 37.11 26.56 23.31
C SER A 173 37.81 27.31 22.17
N ALA A 174 37.29 27.24 20.94
CA ALA A 174 37.86 27.97 19.82
C ALA A 174 37.74 29.50 19.99
N GLN A 175 36.62 29.96 20.56
CA GLN A 175 36.40 31.36 20.87
C GLN A 175 37.33 31.86 21.98
N GLU A 176 37.53 31.07 23.04
CA GLU A 176 38.47 31.38 24.12
C GLU A 176 39.93 31.39 23.63
N GLU A 177 40.28 30.53 22.68
CA GLU A 177 41.62 30.43 22.09
C GLU A 177 41.86 31.42 20.93
N GLY A 178 40.84 32.16 20.49
CA GLY A 178 40.92 33.10 19.38
C GLY A 178 41.29 32.46 18.03
N ARG A 179 40.96 31.18 17.81
CA ARG A 179 41.24 30.45 16.56
C ARG A 179 39.97 30.21 15.75
N THR A 180 40.09 30.23 14.42
CA THR A 180 39.03 29.77 13.52
C THR A 180 38.97 28.24 13.57
N MET A 181 37.78 27.68 13.78
CA MET A 181 37.62 26.23 13.87
C MET A 181 37.46 25.57 12.49
N ASP A 182 37.94 24.33 12.35
CA ASP A 182 37.58 23.49 11.21
C ASP A 182 36.09 23.15 11.24
N PHE A 183 35.50 22.90 10.06
CA PHE A 183 34.08 22.65 9.91
C PHE A 183 33.56 21.54 10.85
N HIS A 184 32.57 21.88 11.66
CA HIS A 184 31.86 20.95 12.53
C HIS A 184 30.35 21.24 12.52
N CYS A 185 29.54 20.24 12.83
CA CYS A 185 28.08 20.33 12.66
C CYS A 185 27.42 21.02 13.88
N CYS A 186 27.89 22.22 14.25
CA CYS A 186 27.27 23.06 15.28
C CYS A 186 26.31 24.06 14.65
N VAL A 187 25.26 24.43 15.37
CA VAL A 187 24.26 25.44 14.96
C VAL A 187 24.87 26.83 14.72
N TYR A 188 26.08 27.05 15.26
CA TYR A 188 26.83 28.30 15.19
C TYR A 188 28.10 28.19 14.34
N ASP A 189 28.32 27.08 13.65
CA ASP A 189 29.45 26.97 12.72
C ASP A 189 29.24 27.93 11.55
N GLU A 190 30.25 28.73 11.23
CA GLU A 190 30.20 29.81 10.23
C GLU A 190 29.71 29.31 8.86
N ILE A 191 30.02 28.06 8.49
CA ILE A 191 29.61 27.45 7.23
C ILE A 191 28.13 27.05 7.27
N THR A 192 27.57 26.75 8.45
CA THR A 192 26.18 26.33 8.60
C THR A 192 25.21 27.50 8.85
N VAL A 193 25.72 28.65 9.32
CA VAL A 193 24.98 29.89 9.52
C VAL A 193 24.58 30.46 8.15
N GLY A 194 23.44 29.99 7.64
CA GLY A 194 22.91 30.33 6.31
C GLY A 194 22.14 29.18 5.65
N PHE A 195 22.40 27.94 6.04
CA PHE A 195 21.74 26.73 5.50
C PHE A 195 20.55 26.27 6.36
N ARG A 196 19.68 27.20 6.77
CA ARG A 196 18.44 26.83 7.48
C ARG A 196 17.31 26.63 6.47
N THR A 197 17.00 25.37 6.17
CA THR A 197 15.69 25.06 5.57
C THR A 197 14.64 24.94 6.67
N THR A 198 13.38 25.24 6.37
CA THR A 198 12.24 25.09 7.29
C THR A 198 12.01 23.65 7.77
N ALA A 199 12.76 22.67 7.24
CA ALA A 199 12.63 21.25 7.54
C ALA A 199 13.56 20.74 8.67
N GLY A 200 14.35 21.60 9.30
CA GLY A 200 15.30 21.19 10.35
C GLY A 200 16.62 20.62 9.82
N PRO A 201 17.56 20.24 10.71
CA PRO A 201 18.91 19.80 10.33
C PRO A 201 18.88 18.54 9.45
N ILE A 202 19.64 18.56 8.35
CA ILE A 202 19.70 17.48 7.36
C ILE A 202 20.32 16.24 8.02
N GLN A 203 19.49 15.23 8.28
CA GLN A 203 19.94 13.95 8.85
C GLN A 203 20.66 13.11 7.76
N ARG A 204 21.83 12.53 8.09
CA ARG A 204 22.59 11.67 7.17
C ARG A 204 21.77 10.44 6.73
N PRO A 205 21.94 9.96 5.48
CA PRO A 205 21.49 8.63 5.08
C PRO A 205 22.15 7.56 5.98
N SER A 206 21.35 6.67 6.57
CA SER A 206 21.88 5.53 7.32
C SER A 206 22.66 4.62 6.37
N LYS A 207 23.90 4.25 6.74
CA LYS A 207 24.64 3.16 6.10
C LYS A 207 23.83 1.87 6.21
N HIS A 208 23.05 1.53 5.20
CA HIS A 208 22.60 0.16 5.01
C HIS A 208 23.76 -0.64 4.40
N GLN A 209 24.15 -1.69 5.12
CA GLN A 209 25.13 -2.66 4.65
C GLN A 209 24.61 -3.40 3.42
N HIS A 210 25.55 -3.64 2.54
CA HIS A 210 25.52 -4.30 1.24
C HIS A 210 25.11 -5.78 1.34
N GLU A 211 24.16 -6.22 0.50
CA GLU A 211 23.97 -7.66 0.16
C GLU A 211 23.92 -7.92 -1.36
N ASP A 212 24.37 -6.99 -2.20
CA ASP A 212 24.39 -7.18 -3.68
C ASP A 212 25.79 -7.44 -4.27
N PHE A 213 26.82 -7.70 -3.45
CA PHE A 213 28.20 -7.86 -3.94
C PHE A 213 28.42 -9.12 -4.79
N ASP A 214 27.68 -10.21 -4.57
CA ASP A 214 27.92 -11.48 -5.27
C ASP A 214 27.39 -11.49 -6.71
N LEU A 215 26.30 -10.78 -6.98
CA LEU A 215 25.70 -10.73 -8.33
C LEU A 215 26.53 -9.90 -9.30
N VAL A 216 27.17 -8.84 -8.82
CA VAL A 216 28.05 -7.98 -9.63
C VAL A 216 29.31 -8.74 -10.05
N ILE A 217 29.89 -9.53 -9.15
CA ILE A 217 31.08 -10.36 -9.44
C ILE A 217 30.74 -11.46 -10.46
N VAL A 218 29.59 -12.12 -10.33
CA VAL A 218 29.13 -13.15 -11.29
C VAL A 218 28.86 -12.56 -12.66
N ILE A 219 28.21 -11.38 -12.73
CA ILE A 219 27.93 -10.70 -14.00
C ILE A 219 29.23 -10.22 -14.66
N SER A 220 30.21 -9.75 -13.89
CA SER A 220 31.52 -9.36 -14.42
C SER A 220 32.24 -10.55 -15.07
N LYS A 221 32.31 -11.69 -14.37
CA LYS A 221 32.96 -12.90 -14.90
C LYS A 221 32.27 -13.46 -16.14
N LEU A 222 30.94 -13.40 -16.20
CA LEU A 222 30.18 -13.81 -17.39
C LEU A 222 30.46 -12.92 -18.60
N LYS A 223 30.63 -11.61 -18.40
CA LYS A 223 30.98 -10.68 -19.48
C LYS A 223 32.38 -10.96 -20.04
N ASP A 224 33.34 -11.30 -19.18
CA ASP A 224 34.70 -11.64 -19.61
C ASP A 224 34.74 -12.94 -20.43
N ILE A 225 33.98 -13.96 -20.03
CA ILE A 225 33.85 -15.22 -20.78
C ILE A 225 33.23 -14.96 -22.17
N ILE A 226 32.16 -14.16 -22.24
CA ILE A 226 31.53 -13.81 -23.53
C ILE A 226 32.50 -13.02 -24.42
N LYS A 227 33.30 -12.12 -23.83
CA LYS A 227 34.31 -11.35 -24.57
C LYS A 227 35.43 -12.25 -25.11
N GLN A 228 35.89 -13.22 -24.32
CA GLN A 228 36.87 -14.22 -24.76
C GLN A 228 36.33 -15.09 -25.90
N LEU A 229 35.09 -15.57 -25.79
CA LEU A 229 34.44 -16.38 -26.83
C LEU A 229 34.23 -15.62 -28.15
N ARG A 230 33.95 -14.31 -28.08
CA ARG A 230 33.86 -13.45 -29.27
C ARG A 230 35.21 -13.17 -29.91
N ALA A 231 36.26 -13.03 -29.10
CA ALA A 231 37.61 -12.80 -29.60
C ALA A 231 38.23 -14.03 -30.27
N SER A 232 37.73 -15.24 -29.99
CA SER A 232 38.33 -16.48 -30.50
C SER A 232 37.99 -16.78 -31.97
N ASN A 233 37.16 -15.99 -32.66
CA ASN A 233 36.79 -16.13 -34.08
C ASN A 233 36.57 -17.60 -34.53
N LEU A 234 35.96 -18.40 -33.66
CA LEU A 234 35.86 -19.84 -33.81
C LEU A 234 34.52 -20.16 -34.47
N THR A 235 34.59 -20.70 -35.68
CA THR A 235 33.49 -21.21 -36.50
C THR A 235 32.66 -22.21 -35.69
N MET A 236 31.51 -21.74 -35.19
CA MET A 236 30.60 -22.52 -34.37
C MET A 236 29.70 -23.41 -35.22
N VAL A 237 30.02 -24.70 -35.29
CA VAL A 237 28.99 -25.78 -35.19
C VAL A 237 29.57 -27.02 -34.50
N ALA A 238 30.86 -27.34 -34.65
CA ALA A 238 31.39 -28.63 -34.20
C ALA A 238 31.78 -28.74 -32.71
N MET A 239 32.09 -27.65 -32.00
CA MET A 239 32.57 -27.72 -30.60
C MET A 239 31.52 -27.44 -29.51
N ALA A 240 30.27 -27.15 -29.89
CA ALA A 240 29.21 -26.86 -28.91
C ALA A 240 28.78 -28.10 -28.09
N ASN A 241 29.01 -29.31 -28.62
CA ASN A 241 28.65 -30.56 -27.95
C ASN A 241 29.73 -31.08 -26.97
N GLU A 242 31.01 -30.74 -27.17
CA GLU A 242 32.08 -31.15 -26.23
C GLU A 242 32.21 -30.21 -25.03
N LYS A 243 31.96 -28.90 -25.21
CA LYS A 243 32.15 -27.92 -24.12
C LYS A 243 30.96 -27.82 -23.15
N SER A 244 29.79 -28.35 -23.51
CA SER A 244 28.65 -28.44 -22.59
C SER A 244 28.91 -29.44 -21.44
N GLY A 245 29.68 -30.50 -21.70
CA GLY A 245 30.12 -31.47 -20.69
C GLY A 245 31.06 -30.85 -19.64
N LEU A 246 32.02 -30.02 -20.07
CA LEU A 246 32.95 -29.33 -19.16
C LEU A 246 32.26 -28.30 -18.26
N ILE A 247 31.21 -27.63 -18.76
CA ILE A 247 30.40 -26.71 -17.96
C ILE A 247 29.61 -27.48 -16.89
N TYR A 248 29.06 -28.65 -17.24
CA TYR A 248 28.35 -29.51 -16.29
C TYR A 248 29.29 -30.09 -15.22
N GLU A 249 30.49 -30.49 -15.61
CA GLU A 249 31.50 -31.03 -14.69
C GLU A 249 32.04 -29.94 -13.74
N LEU A 250 32.25 -28.71 -14.23
CA LEU A 250 32.62 -27.57 -13.39
C LEU A 250 31.52 -27.19 -12.40
N MET A 251 30.25 -27.23 -12.82
CA MET A 251 29.12 -27.01 -11.91
C MET A 251 29.02 -28.11 -10.84
N GLN A 252 29.25 -29.38 -11.19
CA GLN A 252 29.27 -30.47 -10.21
C GLN A 252 30.43 -30.34 -9.21
N LYS A 253 31.65 -30.02 -9.68
CA LYS A 253 32.82 -29.82 -8.80
C LYS A 253 32.66 -28.63 -7.85
N PHE A 254 31.99 -27.56 -8.28
CA PHE A 254 31.66 -26.42 -7.41
C PHE A 254 30.64 -26.79 -6.34
N THR A 255 29.71 -27.69 -6.64
CA THR A 255 28.68 -28.17 -5.71
C THR A 255 29.25 -29.14 -4.67
N LEU A 256 30.22 -29.98 -5.07
CA LEU A 256 30.90 -30.94 -4.20
C LEU A 256 31.92 -30.30 -3.23
N LYS A 257 32.56 -29.19 -3.62
CA LYS A 257 33.62 -28.57 -2.79
C LYS A 257 33.07 -27.77 -1.59
N ASN A 258 31.78 -27.45 -1.58
CA ASN A 258 31.15 -26.65 -0.52
C ASN A 258 30.41 -27.47 0.56
N ASN A 259 30.36 -28.80 0.44
CA ASN A 259 29.76 -29.67 1.46
C ASN A 259 30.80 -30.59 2.09
N LYS A 260 31.54 -30.07 3.08
CA LYS A 260 32.18 -30.90 4.11
C LYS A 260 31.31 -30.84 5.37
N VAL A 261 30.41 -31.80 5.50
CA VAL A 261 29.72 -32.15 6.75
C VAL A 261 30.06 -33.63 7.02
N PRO A 262 30.40 -34.01 8.26
CA PRO A 262 30.85 -35.35 8.59
C PRO A 262 29.76 -36.41 8.36
N GLN A 263 30.18 -37.60 7.97
CA GLN A 263 29.33 -38.76 7.73
C GLN A 263 28.56 -39.13 9.01
N ILE A 264 27.24 -38.90 8.97
CA ILE A 264 26.26 -39.55 9.83
C ILE A 264 25.46 -40.47 8.92
N GLU A 265 25.30 -41.73 9.33
CA GLU A 265 24.56 -42.77 8.61
C GLU A 265 23.19 -42.26 8.16
N MET A 266 22.97 -42.26 6.84
CA MET A 266 21.72 -41.84 6.23
C MET A 266 20.71 -42.98 6.28
N GLU A 267 19.76 -42.89 7.22
CA GLU A 267 18.46 -43.56 7.07
C GLU A 267 17.80 -43.10 5.76
N THR A 268 17.22 -44.04 5.02
CA THR A 268 16.51 -43.80 3.77
C THR A 268 15.37 -42.79 3.99
N PRO A 269 15.38 -41.62 3.33
CA PRO A 269 14.33 -40.62 3.53
C PRO A 269 13.00 -41.18 3.01
N LYS A 270 12.07 -41.46 3.94
CA LYS A 270 10.66 -41.74 3.61
C LYS A 270 10.16 -40.64 2.68
N ALA A 271 9.79 -41.01 1.46
CA ALA A 271 9.29 -40.10 0.44
C ALA A 271 8.14 -39.27 1.01
N LEU A 272 8.41 -37.98 1.26
CA LEU A 272 7.43 -37.05 1.80
C LEU A 272 6.39 -36.78 0.72
N THR A 273 5.31 -37.56 0.71
CA THR A 273 4.18 -37.35 -0.20
C THR A 273 3.59 -35.97 0.08
N SER A 274 3.87 -34.99 -0.79
CA SER A 274 3.39 -33.63 -0.61
C SER A 274 1.87 -33.61 -0.79
N TYR A 275 1.13 -33.39 0.29
CA TYR A 275 -0.31 -33.22 0.22
C TYR A 275 -0.65 -31.98 -0.59
N SER A 276 -1.51 -32.14 -1.59
CA SER A 276 -2.10 -31.05 -2.35
C SER A 276 -3.61 -31.03 -2.14
N THR A 277 -4.20 -29.84 -2.18
CA THR A 277 -5.65 -29.66 -2.03
C THR A 277 -6.14 -28.64 -3.04
N SER A 278 -7.32 -28.91 -3.60
CA SER A 278 -7.98 -28.07 -4.58
C SER A 278 -8.82 -27.00 -3.88
N PHE A 279 -8.60 -25.74 -4.23
CA PHE A 279 -9.35 -24.60 -3.69
C PHE A 279 -10.08 -23.85 -4.81
N PRO A 280 -11.39 -23.58 -4.65
CA PRO A 280 -12.12 -22.72 -5.57
C PRO A 280 -11.61 -21.27 -5.45
N VAL A 281 -11.46 -20.61 -6.60
CA VAL A 281 -10.99 -19.24 -6.70
C VAL A 281 -12.14 -18.36 -7.18
N ILE A 282 -12.50 -17.38 -6.36
CA ILE A 282 -13.56 -16.43 -6.64
C ILE A 282 -12.91 -15.06 -6.84
N PHE A 283 -13.16 -14.41 -7.98
CA PHE A 283 -12.70 -13.06 -8.26
C PHE A 283 -13.82 -12.05 -7.98
N PHE A 284 -13.53 -11.03 -7.16
CA PHE A 284 -14.46 -9.94 -6.90
C PHE A 284 -14.02 -8.68 -7.64
N ASN A 285 -14.83 -8.27 -8.62
CA ASN A 285 -14.56 -7.09 -9.45
C ASN A 285 -14.99 -5.77 -8.80
N GLY A 286 -15.51 -5.80 -7.56
CA GLY A 286 -16.05 -4.63 -6.87
C GLY A 286 -17.58 -4.54 -6.89
N ILE A 287 -18.24 -5.30 -7.76
CA ILE A 287 -19.70 -5.33 -7.92
C ILE A 287 -20.22 -6.76 -7.70
N LYS A 288 -19.59 -7.74 -8.35
CA LYS A 288 -19.98 -9.14 -8.31
C LYS A 288 -18.78 -10.06 -8.09
N GLU A 289 -19.09 -11.21 -7.50
CA GLU A 289 -18.18 -12.35 -7.39
C GLU A 289 -18.31 -13.20 -8.67
N VAL A 290 -17.18 -13.60 -9.22
CA VAL A 290 -17.08 -14.43 -10.44
C VAL A 290 -16.27 -15.66 -10.09
N ASP A 291 -16.82 -16.85 -10.33
CA ASP A 291 -16.07 -18.09 -10.18
C ASP A 291 -15.05 -18.24 -11.31
N VAL A 292 -13.80 -18.50 -10.95
CA VAL A 292 -12.65 -18.63 -11.86
C VAL A 292 -12.25 -20.11 -11.99
N GLY A 293 -12.86 -20.98 -11.19
CA GLY A 293 -12.54 -22.40 -11.08
C GLY A 293 -11.55 -22.70 -9.96
N ASN A 294 -11.00 -23.90 -9.98
CA ASN A 294 -10.17 -24.41 -8.90
C ASN A 294 -8.67 -24.25 -9.16
N ILE A 295 -7.89 -24.16 -8.07
CA ILE A 295 -6.43 -24.25 -8.10
C ILE A 295 -5.92 -25.30 -7.13
N LEU A 296 -4.85 -26.01 -7.51
CA LEU A 296 -4.18 -26.97 -6.65
C LEU A 296 -3.09 -26.25 -5.83
N ILE A 297 -3.16 -26.38 -4.51
CA ILE A 297 -2.20 -25.82 -3.57
C ILE A 297 -1.50 -26.97 -2.85
N SER A 298 -0.18 -27.02 -2.99
CA SER A 298 0.70 -27.89 -2.19
C SER A 298 1.04 -27.22 -0.86
N GLN A 299 1.22 -27.99 0.21
CA GLN A 299 1.71 -27.49 1.50
C GLN A 299 3.06 -26.75 1.40
N SER A 300 3.90 -27.14 0.44
CA SER A 300 5.24 -26.58 0.23
C SER A 300 5.27 -25.40 -0.76
N ILE A 301 4.12 -24.92 -1.24
CA ILE A 301 4.10 -23.83 -2.22
C ILE A 301 4.59 -22.52 -1.58
N SER A 302 5.51 -21.83 -2.26
CA SER A 302 5.89 -20.48 -1.82
C SER A 302 4.84 -19.46 -2.23
N TYR A 303 4.68 -18.40 -1.43
CA TYR A 303 3.74 -17.31 -1.74
C TYR A 303 3.98 -16.69 -3.13
N LYS A 304 5.24 -16.63 -3.59
CA LYS A 304 5.59 -16.11 -4.92
C LYS A 304 5.02 -16.98 -6.04
N ILE A 305 5.12 -18.31 -5.92
CA ILE A 305 4.58 -19.27 -6.90
C ILE A 305 3.06 -19.24 -6.85
N PHE A 306 2.46 -19.32 -5.66
CA PHE A 306 1.02 -19.20 -5.45
C PHE A 306 0.44 -17.95 -6.16
N LYS A 307 1.06 -16.79 -5.93
CA LYS A 307 0.60 -15.53 -6.52
C LYS A 307 0.74 -15.51 -8.05
N ARG A 308 1.77 -16.15 -8.59
CA ARG A 308 1.96 -16.32 -10.04
C ARG A 308 0.89 -17.23 -10.64
N LEU A 309 0.51 -18.32 -9.96
CA LEU A 309 -0.58 -19.20 -10.41
C LEU A 309 -1.91 -18.46 -10.49
N ILE A 310 -2.28 -17.71 -9.45
CA ILE A 310 -3.50 -16.89 -9.46
C ILE A 310 -3.45 -15.84 -10.56
N SER A 311 -2.31 -15.17 -10.72
CA SER A 311 -2.10 -14.15 -11.76
C SER A 311 -2.27 -14.73 -13.16
N LEU A 312 -1.72 -15.92 -13.41
CA LEU A 312 -1.85 -16.63 -14.68
C LEU A 312 -3.31 -17.04 -14.94
N LYS A 313 -3.98 -17.59 -13.92
CA LYS A 313 -5.38 -18.03 -14.03
C LYS A 313 -6.35 -16.88 -14.32
N LEU A 314 -6.07 -15.69 -13.80
CA LEU A 314 -6.91 -14.50 -13.98
C LEU A 314 -6.53 -13.63 -15.21
N GLY A 315 -5.33 -13.79 -15.76
CA GLY A 315 -4.78 -12.83 -16.73
C GLY A 315 -4.49 -11.44 -16.12
N ILE A 316 -4.40 -11.32 -14.80
CA ILE A 316 -4.17 -10.05 -14.09
C ILE A 316 -2.77 -10.07 -13.46
N PRO A 317 -1.94 -9.02 -13.61
CA PRO A 317 -0.61 -8.97 -13.01
C PRO A 317 -0.63 -9.17 -11.49
N ALA A 318 0.22 -10.08 -10.99
CA ALA A 318 0.32 -10.44 -9.57
C ALA A 318 0.46 -9.24 -8.61
N ARG A 319 1.04 -8.11 -9.05
CA ARG A 319 1.17 -6.90 -8.22
C ARG A 319 -0.17 -6.21 -7.92
N GLN A 320 -1.16 -6.36 -8.80
CA GLN A 320 -2.46 -5.70 -8.75
C GLN A 320 -3.52 -6.49 -7.97
N ILE A 321 -3.25 -7.74 -7.60
CA ILE A 321 -4.20 -8.58 -6.86
C ILE A 321 -3.88 -8.66 -5.37
N LEU A 322 -4.94 -8.77 -4.57
CA LEU A 322 -4.96 -9.20 -3.17
C LEU A 322 -5.70 -10.52 -3.10
N THR A 323 -5.19 -11.44 -2.30
CA THR A 323 -5.73 -12.78 -2.11
C THR A 323 -6.15 -12.96 -0.66
N TYR A 324 -7.35 -13.45 -0.43
CA TYR A 324 -7.90 -13.76 0.89
C TYR A 324 -8.38 -15.21 0.92
N LEU A 325 -8.16 -15.89 2.03
CA LEU A 325 -8.82 -17.16 2.35
C LEU A 325 -10.13 -16.83 3.06
N VAL A 326 -11.23 -17.39 2.57
CA VAL A 326 -12.57 -17.19 3.12
C VAL A 326 -13.16 -18.57 3.43
N CYS A 327 -13.54 -18.80 4.68
CA CYS A 327 -14.08 -20.09 5.10
C CYS A 327 -15.60 -20.04 5.18
N ARG A 328 -16.29 -20.95 4.46
CA ARG A 328 -17.77 -21.03 4.42
C ARG A 328 -18.34 -21.52 5.75
N ASN A 329 -17.64 -22.44 6.41
CA ASN A 329 -18.16 -23.15 7.57
C ASN A 329 -18.25 -22.32 8.86
N ASN A 330 -17.68 -21.10 8.87
CA ASN A 330 -17.82 -20.16 10.01
C ASN A 330 -19.05 -19.26 9.90
N ALA A 331 -19.99 -19.57 8.99
CA ALA A 331 -21.27 -18.87 8.86
C ALA A 331 -22.20 -19.06 10.09
N THR A 332 -21.85 -19.91 11.06
CA THR A 332 -22.51 -19.97 12.36
C THR A 332 -22.25 -18.76 13.25
N SER A 333 -21.32 -17.87 12.86
CA SER A 333 -21.31 -16.53 13.45
C SER A 333 -22.63 -15.85 13.10
N SER A 334 -23.40 -15.50 14.13
CA SER A 334 -24.77 -14.94 14.07
C SER A 334 -24.92 -13.67 13.22
N LEU A 335 -23.84 -13.15 12.67
CA LEU A 335 -23.77 -11.97 11.81
C LEU A 335 -23.66 -12.29 10.31
N GLY A 336 -23.52 -13.56 9.92
CA GLY A 336 -23.35 -13.94 8.50
C GLY A 336 -22.04 -13.41 7.87
N ILE A 337 -21.11 -12.91 8.68
CA ILE A 337 -19.85 -12.33 8.21
C ILE A 337 -18.80 -13.44 8.08
N CYS A 338 -18.52 -13.85 6.85
CA CYS A 338 -17.41 -14.77 6.59
C CYS A 338 -16.08 -14.14 7.01
N ARG A 339 -15.33 -14.82 7.88
CA ARG A 339 -13.97 -14.40 8.26
C ARG A 339 -13.07 -14.42 7.02
N LYS A 340 -12.52 -13.26 6.67
CA LYS A 340 -11.55 -13.11 5.57
C LYS A 340 -10.15 -13.00 6.16
N VAL A 341 -9.27 -13.95 5.83
CA VAL A 341 -7.86 -13.95 6.24
C VAL A 341 -7.02 -13.60 5.02
N GLN A 342 -6.23 -12.53 5.08
CA GLN A 342 -5.38 -12.15 3.96
C GLN A 342 -4.22 -13.14 3.78
N ILE A 343 -4.05 -13.68 2.57
CA ILE A 343 -2.91 -14.52 2.20
C ILE A 343 -1.76 -13.60 1.78
N ASN A 344 -0.63 -13.68 2.48
CA ASN A 344 0.55 -12.84 2.27
C ASN A 344 1.85 -13.67 2.33
N LYS A 345 3.01 -13.01 2.30
CA LYS A 345 4.34 -13.68 2.30
C LYS A 345 4.65 -14.46 3.59
N LEU A 346 3.91 -14.20 4.67
CA LEU A 346 4.04 -14.84 5.97
C LEU A 346 3.00 -15.94 6.18
N SER A 347 2.09 -16.15 5.22
CA SER A 347 1.08 -17.19 5.31
C SER A 347 1.70 -18.57 5.13
N ASP A 348 1.42 -19.46 6.07
CA ASP A 348 1.81 -20.87 5.99
C ASP A 348 0.78 -21.67 5.18
N PHE A 349 1.19 -22.17 4.01
CA PHE A 349 0.34 -22.97 3.15
C PHE A 349 0.06 -24.36 3.71
N ALA A 350 0.88 -24.88 4.62
CA ALA A 350 0.58 -26.12 5.33
C ALA A 350 -0.67 -25.99 6.21
N VAL A 351 -0.87 -24.82 6.81
CA VAL A 351 -2.11 -24.51 7.56
C VAL A 351 -3.28 -24.30 6.60
N ILE A 352 -3.09 -23.52 5.53
CA ILE A 352 -4.15 -23.25 4.54
C ILE A 352 -4.69 -24.54 3.93
N VAL A 353 -3.82 -25.49 3.55
CA VAL A 353 -4.20 -26.76 2.93
C VAL A 353 -5.01 -27.66 3.86
N LYS A 354 -4.89 -27.50 5.18
CA LYS A 354 -5.69 -28.26 6.16
C LYS A 354 -7.11 -27.71 6.33
N GLU A 355 -7.34 -26.45 5.95
CA GLU A 355 -8.64 -25.79 6.08
C GLU A 355 -9.63 -26.34 5.04
N ARG A 356 -10.73 -26.93 5.51
CA ARG A 356 -11.79 -27.49 4.65
C ARG A 356 -12.93 -26.50 4.47
N GLY A 357 -13.56 -26.52 3.30
CA GLY A 357 -14.70 -25.65 3.00
C GLY A 357 -14.34 -24.17 2.86
N CYS A 358 -13.06 -23.86 2.59
CA CYS A 358 -12.61 -22.50 2.31
C CYS A 358 -12.37 -22.30 0.81
N PHE A 359 -12.46 -21.05 0.38
CA PHE A 359 -12.21 -20.61 -1.00
C PHE A 359 -11.27 -19.41 -1.00
N ILE A 360 -10.65 -19.16 -2.15
CA ILE A 360 -9.70 -18.07 -2.32
C ILE A 360 -10.41 -16.92 -3.01
N LEU A 361 -10.65 -15.85 -2.26
CA LEU A 361 -11.21 -14.62 -2.79
C LEU A 361 -10.08 -13.71 -3.30
N VAL A 362 -10.13 -13.36 -4.57
CA VAL A 362 -9.18 -12.46 -5.21
C VAL A 362 -9.84 -11.11 -5.46
N VAL A 363 -9.20 -10.04 -5.00
CA VAL A 363 -9.69 -8.67 -5.11
C VAL A 363 -8.63 -7.79 -5.76
N LEU A 364 -9.03 -6.89 -6.65
CA LEU A 364 -8.11 -5.90 -7.20
C LEU A 364 -7.68 -4.89 -6.13
N LYS A 365 -6.38 -4.60 -6.08
CA LYS A 365 -5.87 -3.42 -5.38
C LYS A 365 -6.40 -2.19 -6.11
N ARG A 366 -7.27 -1.44 -5.46
CA ARG A 366 -7.62 -0.09 -5.93
C ARG A 366 -6.34 0.75 -5.90
N PHE A 367 -5.83 1.07 -7.09
CA PHE A 367 -4.84 2.14 -7.22
C PHE A 367 -5.61 3.48 -7.19
N PRO A 368 -5.02 4.55 -6.64
CA PRO A 368 -5.60 5.88 -6.76
C PRO A 368 -5.87 6.16 -8.24
N THR A 369 -7.09 6.61 -8.52
CA THR A 369 -7.85 6.58 -9.78
C THR A 369 -7.27 7.35 -10.98
N LYS A 370 -5.99 7.73 -10.99
CA LYS A 370 -5.42 8.57 -12.04
C LYS A 370 -5.08 7.85 -13.37
N TYR A 371 -5.19 6.52 -13.46
CA TYR A 371 -4.69 5.76 -14.63
C TYR A 371 -5.66 4.71 -15.20
N TRP A 372 -6.94 4.73 -14.83
CA TRP A 372 -7.91 3.83 -15.44
C TRP A 372 -8.66 4.54 -16.55
N ASN A 373 -8.17 4.37 -17.78
CA ASN A 373 -8.90 4.71 -18.99
C ASN A 373 -8.79 3.54 -19.97
N VAL A 374 -9.30 2.37 -19.58
CA VAL A 374 -9.51 1.25 -20.51
C VAL A 374 -10.57 0.29 -19.95
N ASP A 375 -11.61 0.02 -20.74
CA ASP A 375 -12.63 -1.03 -20.55
C ASP A 375 -12.08 -2.48 -20.66
N VAL A 376 -10.80 -2.69 -20.34
CA VAL A 376 -10.03 -3.85 -20.81
C VAL A 376 -9.79 -5.02 -19.82
N PRO A 377 -10.31 -5.11 -18.57
CA PRO A 377 -10.24 -6.39 -17.86
C PRO A 377 -11.38 -7.37 -18.20
N ILE A 378 -12.54 -6.89 -18.66
CA ILE A 378 -13.75 -7.73 -18.76
C ILE A 378 -13.78 -8.57 -20.05
N ALA A 379 -13.19 -8.07 -21.14
CA ALA A 379 -13.17 -8.80 -22.41
C ALA A 379 -12.49 -10.18 -22.29
N ILE A 380 -11.37 -10.27 -21.54
CA ILE A 380 -10.61 -11.52 -21.38
C ILE A 380 -11.41 -12.59 -20.62
N ILE A 381 -12.23 -12.23 -19.63
CA ILE A 381 -13.03 -13.20 -18.87
C ILE A 381 -14.19 -13.74 -19.72
N ARG A 382 -14.77 -12.93 -20.62
CA ARG A 382 -15.81 -13.40 -21.55
C ARG A 382 -15.27 -14.21 -22.72
N THR A 383 -13.96 -14.17 -23.02
CA THR A 383 -13.37 -14.96 -24.13
C THR A 383 -12.86 -16.34 -23.69
N LEU A 384 -12.98 -16.71 -22.41
CA LEU A 384 -12.47 -17.97 -21.87
C LEU A 384 -13.51 -19.09 -21.74
N GLU A 385 -14.70 -18.94 -22.34
CA GLU A 385 -15.55 -20.08 -22.69
C GLU A 385 -14.99 -20.77 -23.96
N LEU A 386 -13.76 -21.29 -23.86
CA LEU A 386 -13.26 -22.26 -24.83
C LEU A 386 -13.78 -23.65 -24.42
N PRO A 387 -14.26 -24.47 -25.36
CA PRO A 387 -14.60 -25.86 -25.07
C PRO A 387 -13.37 -26.57 -24.51
N GLU A 388 -13.58 -27.42 -23.50
CA GLU A 388 -12.52 -28.22 -22.89
C GLU A 388 -11.69 -28.92 -23.99
N PRO A 389 -10.35 -28.88 -23.94
CA PRO A 389 -9.54 -29.61 -24.90
C PRO A 389 -9.87 -31.11 -24.80
N PRO A 390 -9.89 -31.85 -25.93
CA PRO A 390 -10.20 -33.26 -25.92
C PRO A 390 -9.25 -34.00 -24.97
N ILE A 391 -9.84 -34.74 -24.04
CA ILE A 391 -9.13 -35.61 -23.12
C ILE A 391 -8.45 -36.70 -23.96
N LEU A 392 -7.11 -36.71 -23.95
CA LEU A 392 -6.33 -37.84 -24.45
C LEU A 392 -6.59 -39.05 -23.54
N GLN A 393 -7.52 -39.92 -23.94
CA GLN A 393 -7.62 -41.24 -23.35
C GLN A 393 -6.63 -42.17 -24.04
N ALA A 394 -5.61 -42.61 -23.29
CA ALA A 394 -4.75 -43.69 -23.71
C ALA A 394 -5.56 -44.99 -23.70
N ASN A 395 -5.67 -45.64 -24.86
CA ASN A 395 -6.06 -47.04 -24.90
C ASN A 395 -4.85 -47.91 -24.49
N ALA A 396 -5.13 -49.12 -24.00
CA ALA A 396 -4.14 -50.04 -23.42
C ALA A 396 -3.02 -50.51 -24.38
N LYS A 397 -2.91 -49.95 -25.58
CA LYS A 397 -1.91 -50.28 -26.60
C LYS A 397 -1.04 -49.09 -27.04
N GLY A 398 -1.16 -47.92 -26.41
CA GLY A 398 -0.18 -46.84 -26.57
C GLY A 398 -0.13 -46.17 -27.95
N ALA A 399 -1.21 -46.21 -28.73
CA ALA A 399 -1.29 -45.52 -30.02
C ALA A 399 -2.27 -44.35 -29.97
N TYR A 400 -1.82 -43.16 -30.36
CA TYR A 400 -2.64 -41.95 -30.47
C TYR A 400 -3.03 -41.72 -31.94
N THR A 401 -4.32 -41.63 -32.24
CA THR A 401 -4.80 -41.17 -33.56
C THR A 401 -5.46 -39.80 -33.43
N VAL A 402 -4.98 -38.83 -34.20
CA VAL A 402 -5.55 -37.48 -34.31
C VAL A 402 -6.46 -37.46 -35.54
N THR A 403 -7.77 -37.32 -35.35
CA THR A 403 -8.70 -37.01 -36.44
C THR A 403 -8.76 -35.50 -36.65
N SER A 404 -8.30 -35.02 -37.82
CA SER A 404 -8.38 -33.61 -38.17
C SER A 404 -9.81 -33.23 -38.57
N SER A 405 -10.31 -32.13 -38.01
CA SER A 405 -11.51 -31.45 -38.48
C SER A 405 -11.11 -30.09 -39.02
N LYS A 406 -11.71 -29.72 -40.16
CA LYS A 406 -11.42 -28.56 -41.01
C LYS A 406 -11.46 -27.24 -40.22
N MET A 407 -10.39 -26.45 -40.30
CA MET A 407 -10.37 -25.07 -39.84
C MET A 407 -11.05 -24.15 -40.88
N VAL A 408 -11.97 -23.31 -40.40
CA VAL A 408 -12.52 -22.16 -41.10
C VAL A 408 -11.75 -20.93 -40.62
N ASP A 409 -11.22 -20.14 -41.57
CA ASP A 409 -10.48 -18.90 -41.32
C ASP A 409 -11.33 -17.86 -40.59
N ALA A 410 -10.98 -17.57 -39.33
CA ALA A 410 -11.47 -16.41 -38.60
C ALA A 410 -10.31 -15.41 -38.44
N THR A 411 -10.36 -14.36 -39.26
CA THR A 411 -9.41 -13.26 -39.30
C THR A 411 -9.40 -12.47 -37.99
N VAL A 412 -8.26 -12.48 -37.31
CA VAL A 412 -7.95 -11.56 -36.20
C VAL A 412 -7.81 -10.15 -36.79
N LYS A 413 -8.85 -9.31 -36.65
CA LYS A 413 -8.76 -7.88 -36.94
C LYS A 413 -7.80 -7.23 -35.94
N SER A 414 -6.57 -6.98 -36.37
CA SER A 414 -5.59 -6.20 -35.61
C SER A 414 -6.03 -4.74 -35.54
N VAL A 415 -5.82 -4.12 -34.37
CA VAL A 415 -6.13 -2.71 -34.08
C VAL A 415 -5.05 -1.84 -34.73
N VAL A 416 -5.03 -1.78 -36.05
CA VAL A 416 -4.16 -0.89 -36.84
C VAL A 416 -5.04 0.19 -37.43
N CYS A 417 -4.67 1.46 -37.28
CA CYS A 417 -5.43 2.56 -37.88
C CYS A 417 -5.32 2.52 -39.40
N LYS A 418 -6.31 3.11 -40.09
CA LYS A 418 -6.42 3.04 -41.56
C LYS A 418 -5.19 3.62 -42.26
N GLU A 419 -4.59 4.65 -41.68
CA GLU A 419 -3.43 5.35 -42.19
C GLU A 419 -2.16 4.47 -42.13
N CYS A 420 -1.98 3.67 -41.06
CA CYS A 420 -0.90 2.68 -40.99
C CYS A 420 -1.10 1.52 -41.98
N ILE A 421 -2.35 1.13 -42.27
CA ILE A 421 -2.64 0.12 -43.29
C ILE A 421 -2.25 0.67 -44.67
N PHE A 422 -2.66 1.90 -45.00
CA PHE A 422 -2.29 2.54 -46.28
C PHE A 422 -0.79 2.75 -46.45
N ALA A 423 -0.09 3.12 -45.37
CA ALA A 423 1.37 3.22 -45.39
C ALA A 423 2.05 1.88 -45.64
N ASN A 424 1.50 0.79 -45.08
CA ASN A 424 2.03 -0.56 -45.28
C ASN A 424 1.74 -1.11 -46.69
N GLU A 425 0.69 -0.61 -47.33
CA GLU A 425 0.37 -0.83 -48.75
C GLU A 425 1.21 0.05 -49.71
N GLY A 426 2.16 0.84 -49.20
CA GLY A 426 3.05 1.68 -50.01
C GLY A 426 2.44 2.99 -50.50
N ARG A 427 1.28 3.41 -49.97
CA ARG A 427 0.68 4.71 -50.29
C ARG A 427 1.34 5.81 -49.48
N THR A 428 1.44 7.00 -50.06
CA THR A 428 1.87 8.20 -49.34
C THR A 428 0.76 8.64 -48.39
N VAL A 429 1.10 8.79 -47.11
CA VAL A 429 0.16 9.22 -46.07
C VAL A 429 0.83 10.34 -45.28
N ASP A 430 0.08 11.41 -45.00
CA ASP A 430 0.57 12.50 -44.15
C ASP A 430 0.88 11.99 -42.74
N PHE A 431 1.79 12.68 -42.05
CA PHE A 431 2.18 12.33 -40.69
C PHE A 431 0.98 12.29 -39.74
N HIS A 432 0.77 11.15 -39.08
CA HIS A 432 -0.32 10.93 -38.14
C HIS A 432 0.21 10.22 -36.89
N CYS A 433 -0.33 10.58 -35.73
CA CYS A 433 0.18 10.06 -34.46
C CYS A 433 -0.47 8.70 -34.14
N CYS A 434 0.03 7.64 -34.77
CA CYS A 434 -0.32 6.25 -34.43
C CYS A 434 0.82 5.60 -33.65
N VAL A 435 0.48 4.74 -32.67
CA VAL A 435 1.45 3.96 -31.87
C VAL A 435 2.34 3.06 -32.73
N TYR A 436 1.92 2.79 -33.97
CA TYR A 436 2.62 1.94 -34.93
C TYR A 436 3.26 2.71 -36.10
N ASP A 437 3.26 4.05 -36.08
CA ASP A 437 3.98 4.82 -37.10
C ASP A 437 5.50 4.57 -36.97
N LYS A 438 6.14 4.20 -38.09
CA LYS A 438 7.59 3.97 -38.19
C LYS A 438 8.40 5.17 -37.68
N ILE A 439 7.89 6.40 -37.84
CA ILE A 439 8.56 7.61 -37.37
C ILE A 439 8.55 7.72 -35.83
N THR A 440 7.46 7.27 -35.17
CA THR A 440 7.30 7.38 -33.72
C THR A 440 7.99 6.27 -32.92
N LEU A 441 8.36 5.16 -33.58
CA LEU A 441 9.02 4.01 -32.95
C LEU A 441 10.38 4.34 -32.31
N GLY A 442 11.03 5.44 -32.72
CA GLY A 442 12.29 5.94 -32.15
C GLY A 442 12.17 6.94 -31.00
N PHE A 443 10.97 7.48 -30.73
CA PHE A 443 10.75 8.57 -29.76
C PHE A 443 9.89 8.11 -28.58
N ARG A 444 10.44 7.26 -27.70
CA ARG A 444 9.81 6.90 -26.41
C ARG A 444 10.55 7.59 -25.27
N THR A 445 9.93 8.60 -24.66
CA THR A 445 10.34 9.09 -23.34
C THR A 445 9.50 8.43 -22.24
N THR A 446 9.98 8.45 -21.00
CA THR A 446 9.27 7.91 -19.83
C THR A 446 7.98 8.68 -19.48
N ALA A 447 7.70 9.80 -20.16
CA ALA A 447 6.58 10.70 -19.90
C ALA A 447 5.34 10.49 -20.81
N GLY A 448 5.38 9.55 -21.75
CA GLY A 448 4.29 9.32 -22.72
C GLY A 448 4.40 10.17 -23.99
N PRO A 449 3.47 10.01 -24.95
CA PRO A 449 3.55 10.66 -26.26
C PRO A 449 3.49 12.20 -26.14
N ILE A 450 4.35 12.88 -26.89
CA ILE A 450 4.42 14.34 -26.94
C ILE A 450 3.10 14.88 -27.51
N GLN A 451 2.38 15.70 -26.74
CA GLN A 451 1.18 16.38 -27.22
C GLN A 451 1.55 17.50 -28.21
N ARG A 452 0.72 17.69 -29.24
CA ARG A 452 0.87 18.81 -30.17
C ARG A 452 0.68 20.14 -29.43
N PRO A 453 1.47 21.19 -29.73
CA PRO A 453 1.11 22.55 -29.33
C PRO A 453 -0.24 22.92 -29.97
N SER A 454 -1.12 23.53 -29.17
CA SER A 454 -2.39 24.09 -29.64
C SER A 454 -2.12 25.22 -30.63
N LYS A 455 -2.83 25.21 -31.76
CA LYS A 455 -2.93 26.38 -32.65
C LYS A 455 -3.81 27.44 -32.03
#